data_AF-A0A257YZH6-F1
#
_entry.id   AF-A0A257YZH6-F1
#
_cell.length_a   1.000
_cell.length_b   1.000
_cell.length_c   1.000
_cell.angle_alpha   90.00
_cell.angle_beta   90.00
_cell.angle_gamma   90.00
#
_symmetry.space_group_name_H-M   'P 1'
#
loop_
_entity.id
_entity.type
_entity.pdbx_description
1 polymer ?
#
loop_
_entity_poly.entity_id
_entity_poly.type
_entity_poly.pdbx_seq_one_letter_code
_entity_poly.pdbx_strand_id
1 'polypeptide(L)'
;GDGPIVGIEISSCQPISRRSVVVIGTEGSAQFGGSYDEAVVLRRRTGPEERLPIATDMPLLAELRAFAGHLRGGPPPKASAAEGALIVRRVAEIRAMAGFGLE
;
A
#
# COMPACT_ATOMS: atom_id res chain seq x y z
N GLY A 1 18.48 -2.57 -13.51
CA GLY A 1 18.05 -1.17 -13.69
C GLY A 1 18.31 -0.45 -12.39
N ASP A 2 18.83 0.77 -12.45
CA ASP A 2 19.38 1.50 -11.29
C ASP A 2 18.30 2.18 -10.40
N GLY A 3 17.08 1.64 -10.40
CA GLY A 3 15.93 2.19 -9.67
C GLY A 3 15.54 1.37 -8.44
N PRO A 4 14.57 1.84 -7.64
CA PRO A 4 14.04 1.08 -6.52
C PRO A 4 13.48 -0.26 -7.01
N ILE A 5 13.79 -1.32 -6.28
CA ILE A 5 13.31 -2.67 -6.55
C ILE A 5 12.12 -2.96 -5.63
N VAL A 6 11.08 -3.57 -6.18
CA VAL A 6 9.89 -3.98 -5.42
C VAL A 6 9.76 -5.49 -5.49
N GLY A 7 9.68 -6.13 -4.32
CA GLY A 7 9.27 -7.53 -4.18
C GLY A 7 7.84 -7.59 -3.64
N ILE A 8 7.00 -8.44 -4.24
CA ILE A 8 5.60 -8.62 -3.83
C ILE A 8 5.35 -10.12 -3.66
N GLU A 9 4.85 -10.50 -2.49
CA GLU A 9 4.40 -11.86 -2.18
C GLU A 9 2.91 -11.83 -1.86
N ILE A 10 2.14 -12.71 -2.52
CA ILE A 10 0.69 -12.85 -2.30
C ILE A 10 0.37 -14.35 -2.27
N SER A 11 -0.26 -14.80 -1.20
CA SER A 11 -0.72 -16.18 -1.06
C SER A 11 -2.05 -16.22 -0.33
N SER A 12 -3.05 -16.85 -0.95
CA SER A 12 -4.33 -17.19 -0.28
C SER A 12 -4.23 -18.44 0.58
N CYS A 13 -3.12 -19.18 0.48
CA CYS A 13 -2.86 -20.41 1.22
C CYS A 13 -1.92 -20.19 2.42
N GLN A 14 -1.58 -18.93 2.72
CA GLN A 14 -0.78 -18.58 3.89
C GLN A 14 -1.56 -18.98 5.16
N PRO A 15 -0.97 -19.75 6.09
CA PRO A 15 -1.67 -20.19 7.30
C PRO A 15 -1.96 -19.03 8.27
N ILE A 16 -1.31 -17.89 8.07
CA ILE A 16 -1.45 -16.68 8.89
C ILE A 16 -1.79 -15.51 7.96
N SER A 17 -2.79 -14.73 8.33
CA SER A 17 -3.11 -13.47 7.65
C SER A 17 -2.00 -12.45 7.91
N ARG A 18 -1.02 -12.37 7.01
CA ARG A 18 0.08 -11.39 7.07
C ARG A 18 -0.09 -10.34 5.98
N ARG A 19 -0.15 -9.07 6.39
CA ARG A 19 -0.15 -7.92 5.49
C ARG A 19 0.90 -6.95 6.01
N SER A 20 2.04 -6.88 5.34
CA SER A 20 3.11 -5.97 5.72
C SER A 20 3.70 -5.30 4.49
N VAL A 21 4.07 -4.05 4.67
CA VAL A 21 4.81 -3.27 3.68
C VAL A 21 6.06 -2.76 4.37
N VAL A 22 7.21 -2.93 3.73
CA VAL A 22 8.49 -2.40 4.20
C VAL A 22 9.09 -1.57 3.07
N VAL A 23 9.49 -0.34 3.41
CA VAL A 23 10.27 0.52 2.52
C VAL A 23 11.67 0.65 3.11
N ILE A 24 12.67 0.27 2.32
CA ILE A 24 14.09 0.32 2.72
C ILE A 24 14.76 1.41 1.91
N GLY A 25 15.36 2.39 2.59
CA GLY A 25 16.16 3.46 2.01
C GLY A 25 17.62 3.39 2.47
N THR A 26 18.41 4.40 2.10
CA THR A 26 19.83 4.48 2.47
C THR A 26 20.03 4.77 3.96
N GLU A 27 19.09 5.46 4.59
CA GLU A 27 19.18 5.93 5.99
C GLU A 27 18.45 5.04 7.00
N GLY A 28 17.69 4.05 6.53
CA GLY A 28 16.88 3.18 7.39
C GLY A 28 15.72 2.52 6.67
N SER A 29 14.77 2.00 7.45
CA SER A 29 13.58 1.32 6.97
C SER A 29 12.33 1.74 7.72
N ALA A 30 11.21 1.82 7.01
CA ALA A 30 9.88 2.02 7.57
C ALA A 30 9.03 0.78 7.31
N GLN A 31 8.34 0.30 8.33
CA GLN A 31 7.46 -0.87 8.26
C GLN A 31 6.05 -0.53 8.73
N PHE A 32 5.07 -0.95 7.93
CA PHE A 32 3.70 -1.17 8.38
C PHE A 32 3.50 -2.69 8.49
N GLY A 33 3.28 -3.19 9.70
CA GLY A 33 3.41 -4.62 10.04
C GLY A 33 2.11 -5.42 9.90
N GLY A 34 0.96 -4.77 10.02
CA GLY A 34 -0.35 -5.41 10.01
C GLY A 34 -1.49 -4.43 9.75
N SER A 35 -2.66 -4.95 9.37
CA SER A 35 -3.85 -4.14 9.04
C SER A 35 -4.45 -3.35 10.19
N TYR A 36 -4.13 -3.73 11.43
CA TYR A 36 -4.61 -3.08 12.65
C TYR A 36 -3.49 -2.37 13.40
N ASP A 37 -2.31 -2.22 12.79
CA ASP A 37 -1.24 -1.44 13.40
C ASP A 37 -1.64 0.02 13.43
N GLU A 38 -1.40 0.67 14.57
CA GLU A 38 -1.73 2.09 14.79
C GLU A 38 -0.54 3.02 14.48
N ALA A 39 0.58 2.46 14.03
CA ALA A 39 1.79 3.20 13.72
C ALA A 39 2.62 2.53 12.62
N VAL A 40 3.35 3.35 11.87
CA VAL A 40 4.50 2.90 11.08
C VAL A 40 5.72 2.87 11.99
N VAL A 41 6.40 1.74 12.02
CA VAL A 41 7.65 1.56 12.78
C VAL A 41 8.81 2.02 11.89
N LEU A 42 9.55 3.02 12.34
CA LEU A 42 10.70 3.58 11.66
C LEU A 42 11.97 3.20 12.41
N ARG A 43 12.92 2.62 11.69
CA ARG A 43 14.27 2.34 12.19
C ARG A 43 15.30 3.02 11.30
N ARG A 44 15.98 4.02 11.85
CA ARG A 44 17.15 4.64 11.23
C ARG A 44 18.42 3.82 11.51
N ARG A 45 19.48 4.07 10.75
CA ARG A 45 20.81 3.45 10.97
C ARG A 45 21.34 3.67 12.38
N THR A 46 21.09 4.84 12.95
CA THR A 46 21.47 5.22 14.30
C THR A 46 20.24 5.69 15.08
N GLY A 47 20.32 5.60 16.41
CA GLY A 47 19.24 6.00 17.30
C GLY A 47 18.23 4.88 17.61
N PRO A 48 17.20 5.21 18.40
CA PRO A 48 16.17 4.25 18.79
C PRO A 48 15.20 3.96 17.64
N GLU A 49 14.36 2.94 17.84
CA GLU A 49 13.17 2.76 17.03
C GLU A 49 12.17 3.90 17.31
N GLU A 50 11.50 4.37 16.26
CA GLU A 50 10.45 5.39 16.36
C GLU A 50 9.12 4.83 15.86
N ARG A 51 8.04 5.16 16.56
CA ARG A 51 6.68 4.80 16.16
C ARG A 51 5.97 6.05 15.67
N LEU A 52 5.67 6.09 14.38
CA LEU A 52 4.94 7.19 13.74
C LEU A 52 3.45 6.85 13.74
N PRO A 53 2.62 7.49 14.58
CA PRO A 53 1.20 7.18 14.66
C PRO A 53 0.50 7.44 13.33
N ILE A 54 -0.48 6.62 13.00
CA ILE A 54 -1.36 6.82 11.85
C ILE A 54 -2.80 7.06 12.31
N ALA A 55 -3.62 7.62 11.41
CA ALA A 55 -5.04 7.70 11.66
C ALA A 55 -5.63 6.28 11.73
N THR A 56 -6.43 6.02 12.76
CA THR A 56 -7.07 4.71 13.02
C THR A 56 -8.57 4.72 12.69
N ASP A 57 -9.07 5.81 12.09
CA ASP A 57 -10.41 5.87 11.52
C ASP A 57 -10.62 4.76 10.49
N MET A 58 -11.86 4.27 10.38
CA MET A 58 -12.23 3.28 9.36
C MET A 58 -11.84 3.77 7.96
N PRO A 59 -10.90 3.11 7.25
CA PRO A 59 -10.35 3.64 5.99
C PRO A 59 -11.43 3.88 4.93
N LEU A 60 -12.37 2.94 4.79
CA LEU A 60 -13.50 3.07 3.86
C LEU A 60 -14.38 4.28 4.19
N LEU A 61 -14.60 4.59 5.47
CA LEU A 61 -15.38 5.76 5.85
C LEU A 61 -14.65 7.05 5.48
N ALA A 62 -13.33 7.10 5.67
CA ALA A 62 -12.51 8.25 5.25
C ALA A 62 -12.55 8.45 3.72
N GLU A 63 -12.48 7.36 2.95
CA GLU A 63 -12.59 7.40 1.48
C GLU A 63 -13.97 7.86 1.02
N LEU A 64 -15.05 7.34 1.59
CA LEU A 64 -16.42 7.72 1.24
C LEU A 64 -16.71 9.20 1.58
N ARG A 65 -16.17 9.69 2.69
CA ARG A 65 -16.25 11.12 3.04
C ARG A 65 -15.54 12.00 2.02
N ALA A 66 -14.34 11.60 1.60
CA ALA A 66 -13.59 12.31 0.55
C ALA A 66 -14.35 12.31 -0.78
N PHE A 67 -14.91 11.17 -1.19
CA PHE A 67 -15.71 11.04 -2.40
C PHE A 67 -16.98 11.92 -2.35
N ALA A 68 -17.76 11.82 -1.28
CA ALA A 68 -18.95 12.66 -1.12
C ALA A 68 -18.62 14.16 -1.02
N GLY A 69 -17.46 14.51 -0.44
CA GLY A 69 -16.93 15.86 -0.43
C GLY A 69 -16.61 16.36 -1.84
N HIS A 70 -15.94 15.54 -2.64
CA HIS A 70 -15.64 15.86 -4.04
C HIS A 70 -16.91 16.11 -4.88
N LEU A 71 -17.93 15.25 -4.74
CA LEU A 71 -19.21 15.42 -5.44
C LEU A 71 -19.93 16.74 -5.08
N ARG A 72 -19.62 17.33 -3.93
CA ARG A 72 -20.12 18.65 -3.51
C ARG A 72 -19.22 19.81 -3.95
N GLY A 73 -18.27 19.57 -4.84
CA GLY A 73 -17.33 20.58 -5.35
C GLY A 73 -16.00 20.66 -4.58
N GLY A 74 -15.76 19.74 -3.64
CA GLY A 74 -14.49 19.61 -2.94
C GLY A 74 -13.35 19.08 -3.83
N PRO A 75 -12.11 19.02 -3.30
CA PRO A 75 -10.96 18.50 -4.03
C PRO A 75 -11.19 17.04 -4.46
N PRO A 76 -10.53 16.58 -5.54
CA PRO A 76 -10.63 15.19 -5.97
C PRO A 76 -10.09 14.23 -4.90
N PRO A 77 -10.61 12.99 -4.80
CA PRO A 77 -10.03 11.96 -3.96
C PRO A 77 -8.58 11.66 -4.35
N LYS A 78 -7.81 11.07 -3.43
CA LYS A 78 -6.38 10.75 -3.64
C LYS A 78 -6.12 9.84 -4.83
N ALA A 79 -7.06 8.94 -5.15
CA ALA A 79 -6.91 7.98 -6.24
C ALA A 79 -7.75 8.42 -7.45
N SER A 80 -7.10 8.55 -8.60
CA SER A 80 -7.78 8.83 -9.87
C SER A 80 -8.22 7.56 -10.60
N ALA A 81 -9.19 7.69 -11.52
CA ALA A 81 -9.60 6.59 -12.39
C ALA A 81 -8.46 6.10 -13.30
N ALA A 82 -7.60 7.02 -13.76
CA ALA A 82 -6.47 6.69 -14.63
C ALA A 82 -5.41 5.85 -13.89
N GLU A 83 -5.10 6.19 -12.64
CA GLU A 83 -4.22 5.38 -11.78
C GLU A 83 -4.83 4.00 -11.51
N GLY A 84 -6.12 3.94 -11.21
CA GLY A 84 -6.84 2.67 -11.03
C GLY A 84 -6.75 1.77 -12.26
N ALA A 85 -7.01 2.31 -13.45
CA ALA A 85 -6.89 1.57 -14.71
C ALA A 85 -5.45 1.09 -14.97
N LEU A 86 -4.45 1.91 -14.65
CA LEU A 86 -3.04 1.52 -14.76
C LEU A 86 -2.71 0.36 -13.82
N ILE A 87 -3.16 0.40 -12.56
CA ILE A 87 -2.94 -0.69 -11.59
C ILE A 87 -3.56 -1.99 -12.10
N VAL A 88 -4.82 -1.96 -12.56
CA VAL A 88 -5.51 -3.15 -13.10
C VAL A 88 -4.74 -3.76 -14.27
N ARG A 89 -4.27 -2.93 -15.20
CA ARG A 89 -3.44 -3.38 -16.32
C ARG A 89 -2.14 -4.05 -15.85
N ARG A 90 -1.42 -3.46 -14.88
CA ARG A 90 -0.19 -4.06 -14.35
C ARG A 90 -0.45 -5.39 -13.65
N VAL A 91 -1.55 -5.51 -12.92
CA VAL A 91 -1.97 -6.79 -12.32
C VAL A 91 -2.26 -7.83 -13.40
N ALA A 92 -2.94 -7.46 -14.49
CA ALA A 92 -3.19 -8.37 -15.61
C ALA A 92 -1.88 -8.86 -16.27
N GLU A 93 -0.92 -7.96 -16.50
CA GLU A 93 0.40 -8.31 -17.05
C GLU A 93 1.17 -9.28 -16.13
N ILE A 94 1.21 -9.02 -14.82
CA ILE A 94 1.85 -9.90 -13.82
C ILE A 94 1.18 -11.28 -13.80
N ARG A 95 -0.15 -11.33 -13.86
CA ARG A 95 -0.90 -12.59 -13.93
C ARG A 95 -0.57 -13.38 -15.19
N ALA A 96 -0.50 -12.72 -16.35
CA ALA A 96 -0.13 -13.37 -17.60
C ALA A 96 1.29 -13.95 -17.55
N MET A 97 2.27 -13.20 -17.02
CA MET A 97 3.64 -13.67 -16.80
C MET A 97 3.71 -14.90 -15.89
N ALA A 98 2.81 -14.99 -14.91
CA ALA A 98 2.70 -16.13 -13.99
C ALA A 98 1.87 -17.30 -14.56
N GLY A 99 1.42 -17.24 -15.83
CA GLY A 99 0.65 -18.30 -16.49
C GLY A 99 -0.85 -18.27 -16.22
N PHE A 100 -1.39 -17.18 -15.66
CA PHE A 100 -2.82 -16.99 -15.37
C PHE A 100 -3.56 -16.13 -16.41
N GLY A 101 -3.08 -16.09 -17.66
CA GLY A 101 -3.72 -15.34 -18.74
C GLY A 101 -5.08 -15.92 -19.13
N LEU A 102 -5.98 -15.07 -19.63
CA LEU A 102 -7.18 -15.53 -20.33
C LEU A 102 -6.72 -16.20 -21.64
N GLU A 103 -7.23 -17.39 -21.94
CA GLU A 103 -7.23 -17.90 -23.32
C GLU A 103 -7.99 -16.94 -24.24
#